data_AF-A0A957BUG0-F1
#
_entry.id   AF-A0A957BUG0-F1
#
_cell.length_a   1.000
_cell.length_b   1.000
_cell.length_c   1.000
_cell.angle_alpha   90.00
_cell.angle_beta   90.00
_cell.angle_gamma   90.00
#
_symmetry.space_group_name_H-M   'P 1'
#
loop_
_entity.id
_entity.type
_entity.pdbx_description
1 polymer ?
#
loop_
_entity_poly.entity_id
_entity_poly.type
_entity_poly.pdbx_seq_one_letter_code
_entity_poly.pdbx_strand_id
1 'polypeptide(L)'
;FGENMRVLKWIVERANGRGKATESPLGRMPHYEDLDWRGLDFTREQFNELMSVTREDWEREMVMHDDLFIKLYDRLPKEMLAVRELLLSNIWRSPEHWEMGVYGYNT
;
A
#
# COMPACT_ATOMS: atom_id res chain seq x y z
N PHE A 1 1.79 -16.78 14.25
CA PHE A 1 1.24 -15.42 14.02
C PHE A 1 2.05 -14.29 14.68
N GLY A 2 3.25 -14.53 15.23
CA GLY A 2 4.07 -13.45 15.84
C GLY A 2 4.65 -12.45 14.83
N GLU A 3 4.75 -12.83 13.56
CA GLU A 3 5.34 -12.00 12.51
C GLU A 3 4.55 -10.72 12.25
N ASN A 4 3.21 -10.75 12.37
CA ASN A 4 2.36 -9.57 12.17
C ASN A 4 2.61 -8.46 13.20
N MET A 5 3.20 -8.78 14.36
CA MET A 5 3.53 -7.78 15.37
C MET A 5 4.50 -6.72 14.86
N ARG A 6 5.36 -7.04 13.87
CA ARG A 6 6.30 -6.07 13.29
C ARG A 6 5.56 -4.96 12.54
N VAL A 7 4.50 -5.31 11.82
CA VAL A 7 3.63 -4.37 11.10
C VAL A 7 2.80 -3.56 12.09
N LEU A 8 2.23 -4.20 13.12
CA LEU A 8 1.45 -3.50 14.15
C LEU A 8 2.31 -2.50 14.92
N LYS A 9 3.55 -2.84 15.25
CA LYS A 9 4.51 -1.91 15.86
C LYS A 9 4.72 -0.68 14.96
N TRP A 10 4.96 -0.88 13.66
CA TRP A 10 5.11 0.21 12.71
C TRP A 10 3.86 1.10 12.64
N ILE A 11 2.64 0.52 12.61
CA ILE A 11 1.37 1.27 12.63
C ILE A 11 1.29 2.15 13.89
N VAL A 12 1.64 1.61 15.06
CA VAL A 12 1.64 2.37 16.33
C VAL A 12 2.68 3.49 16.31
N GLU A 13 3.87 3.25 15.79
CA GLU A 13 4.91 4.27 15.66
C GLU A 13 4.48 5.40 14.71
N ARG A 14 3.83 5.05 13.58
CA ARG A 14 3.25 6.02 12.62
C ARG A 14 2.16 6.87 13.26
N ALA A 15 1.23 6.25 13.99
CA ALA A 15 0.16 6.96 14.68
C ALA A 15 0.68 7.97 15.73
N ASN A 16 1.85 7.69 16.31
CA ASN A 16 2.52 8.57 17.27
C ASN A 16 3.51 9.56 16.61
N GLY A 17 3.53 9.66 15.28
CA GLY A 17 4.43 10.58 14.55
C GLY A 17 5.91 10.18 14.54
N ARG A 18 6.24 8.94 14.93
CA ARG A 18 7.62 8.43 15.01
C ARG A 18 8.00 7.48 13.88
N GLY A 19 7.01 6.88 13.22
CA GLY A 19 7.25 5.94 12.12
C GLY A 19 7.58 6.66 10.81
N LYS A 20 8.56 6.14 10.07
CA LYS A 20 8.85 6.57 8.70
C LYS A 20 7.98 5.79 7.71
N ALA A 21 7.81 6.37 6.53
CA ALA A 21 7.07 5.77 5.42
C ALA A 21 7.39 6.53 4.14
N THR A 22 7.46 5.81 3.02
CA THR A 22 7.55 6.38 1.68
C THR A 22 6.15 6.57 1.08
N GLU A 23 6.04 7.51 0.13
CA GLU A 23 4.81 7.67 -0.66
C GLU A 23 4.80 6.65 -1.79
N SER A 24 3.65 6.00 -1.96
CA SER A 24 3.36 5.03 -3.00
C SER A 24 2.01 5.37 -3.66
N PRO A 25 1.68 4.72 -4.79
CA PRO A 25 0.41 4.94 -5.49
C PRO A 25 -0.82 4.68 -4.59
N LEU A 26 -0.65 3.86 -3.55
CA LEU A 26 -1.72 3.42 -2.63
C LEU A 26 -1.70 4.16 -1.28
N GLY A 27 -0.82 5.14 -1.13
CA GLY A 27 -0.64 5.88 0.12
C GLY A 27 0.74 5.66 0.71
N ARG A 28 0.85 5.53 2.04
CA ARG A 28 2.14 5.51 2.73
C ARG A 28 2.53 4.10 3.12
N MET A 29 3.67 3.64 2.62
CA MET A 29 4.20 2.29 2.87
C MET A 29 5.48 2.33 3.73
N PRO A 30 5.75 1.32 4.56
CA PRO A 30 7.01 1.21 5.31
C PRO A 30 8.18 0.96 4.36
N HIS A 31 9.39 1.40 4.70
CA HIS A 31 10.61 0.84 4.11
C HIS A 31 10.93 -0.51 4.74
N TYR A 32 11.82 -1.27 4.12
CA TYR A 32 12.33 -2.51 4.71
C TYR A 32 12.94 -2.24 6.10
N GLU A 33 13.70 -1.16 6.25
CA GLU A 33 14.36 -0.75 7.50
C GLU A 33 13.37 -0.32 8.60
N ASP A 34 12.13 0.02 8.23
CA ASP A 34 11.12 0.46 9.19
C ASP A 34 10.50 -0.73 9.95
N LEU A 35 10.80 -1.96 9.53
CA LEU A 35 10.34 -3.19 10.15
C LEU A 35 11.49 -3.95 10.82
N ASP A 36 11.18 -4.61 11.94
CA ASP A 36 12.11 -5.50 12.62
C ASP A 36 12.12 -6.86 11.92
N TRP A 37 13.25 -7.34 11.44
CA TRP A 37 13.40 -8.65 10.76
C TRP A 37 14.10 -9.71 11.61
N ARG A 38 14.46 -9.39 12.86
CA ARG A 38 15.19 -10.34 13.71
C ARG A 38 14.38 -11.63 13.90
N GLY A 39 15.06 -12.76 13.70
CA GLY A 39 14.46 -14.09 13.83
C GLY A 39 13.55 -14.50 12.67
N LEU A 40 13.54 -13.76 11.55
CA LEU A 40 12.86 -14.13 10.32
C LEU A 40 13.83 -13.99 9.15
N ASP A 41 14.01 -15.05 8.38
CA ASP A 41 14.77 -15.01 7.12
C ASP A 41 13.86 -14.47 6.01
N PHE A 42 13.82 -13.15 5.88
CA PHE A 42 13.04 -12.43 4.88
C PHE A 42 13.93 -11.37 4.27
N THR A 43 14.16 -11.43 2.96
CA THR A 43 15.14 -10.55 2.32
C THR A 43 14.51 -9.23 1.88
N ARG A 44 15.35 -8.24 1.58
CA ARG A 44 14.89 -6.96 1.03
C ARG A 44 14.25 -7.13 -0.34
N GLU A 45 14.76 -8.05 -1.14
CA GLU A 45 14.24 -8.35 -2.48
C GLU A 45 12.83 -8.90 -2.38
N GLN A 46 12.60 -9.88 -1.48
CA GLN A 46 11.27 -10.42 -1.18
C GLN A 46 10.31 -9.33 -0.68
N PHE A 47 10.80 -8.42 0.17
CA PHE A 47 10.00 -7.30 0.64
C PHE A 47 9.63 -6.33 -0.49
N ASN A 48 10.60 -5.95 -1.33
CA ASN A 48 10.37 -5.02 -2.42
C ASN A 48 9.41 -5.59 -3.46
N GLU A 49 9.54 -6.87 -3.78
CA GLU A 49 8.61 -7.60 -4.65
C GLU A 49 7.20 -7.59 -4.06
N LEU A 50 7.05 -7.94 -2.77
CA LEU A 50 5.77 -7.95 -2.07
C LEU A 50 5.11 -6.56 -1.97
N MET A 51 5.91 -5.51 -1.86
CA MET A 51 5.46 -4.13 -1.75
C MET A 51 5.28 -3.44 -3.10
N SER A 52 5.59 -4.12 -4.21
CA SER A 52 5.42 -3.56 -5.55
C SER A 52 3.95 -3.38 -5.91
N VAL A 53 3.68 -2.43 -6.79
CA VAL A 53 2.33 -2.08 -7.23
C VAL A 53 2.30 -2.05 -8.75
N THR A 54 1.49 -2.91 -9.36
CA THR A 54 1.29 -2.92 -10.81
C THR A 54 -0.07 -2.33 -11.17
N ARG A 55 -0.14 -1.60 -12.29
CA ARG A 55 -1.44 -1.08 -12.76
C ARG A 55 -2.42 -2.21 -13.09
N GLU A 56 -1.94 -3.30 -13.66
CA GLU A 56 -2.78 -4.44 -14.04
C GLU A 56 -3.47 -5.09 -12.84
N ASP A 57 -2.76 -5.32 -11.73
CA ASP A 57 -3.36 -5.91 -10.54
C ASP A 57 -4.44 -4.99 -9.94
N TRP A 58 -4.19 -3.68 -9.99
CA TRP A 58 -5.15 -2.70 -9.50
C TRP A 58 -6.35 -2.51 -10.41
N GLU A 59 -6.21 -2.60 -11.73
CA GLU A 59 -7.36 -2.62 -12.64
C GLU A 59 -8.31 -3.76 -12.30
N ARG A 60 -7.78 -4.96 -12.00
CA ARG A 60 -8.57 -6.10 -11.56
C ARG A 60 -9.24 -5.86 -10.20
N GLU A 61 -8.51 -5.30 -9.23
CA GLU A 61 -9.06 -4.92 -7.92
C GLU A 61 -10.21 -3.92 -8.04
N MET A 62 -10.12 -2.98 -8.98
CA MET A 62 -11.15 -1.96 -9.20
C MET A 62 -12.46 -2.53 -9.75
N VAL A 63 -12.38 -3.58 -10.56
CA VAL A 63 -13.56 -4.32 -11.02
C VAL A 63 -14.22 -5.04 -9.84
N MET A 64 -13.44 -5.67 -8.96
CA MET A 64 -13.99 -6.33 -7.77
C MET A 64 -14.65 -5.34 -6.78
N HIS A 65 -14.11 -4.13 -6.67
CA HIS A 65 -14.74 -3.05 -5.91
C HIS A 65 -16.05 -2.57 -6.52
N ASP A 66 -16.17 -2.50 -7.85
CA ASP A 66 -17.44 -2.11 -8.50
C ASP A 66 -18.55 -3.10 -8.16
N ASP A 67 -18.27 -4.40 -8.20
CA ASP A 67 -19.22 -5.44 -7.81
C ASP A 67 -19.66 -5.30 -6.34
N LEU A 68 -18.73 -4.96 -5.44
CA LEU A 68 -19.05 -4.72 -4.03
C LEU A 68 -19.90 -3.46 -3.85
N PHE A 69 -19.58 -2.39 -4.57
CA PHE A 69 -20.27 -1.11 -4.44
C PHE A 69 -21.71 -1.20 -4.98
N ILE A 70 -21.93 -1.94 -6.06
CA ILE A 70 -23.28 -2.25 -6.57
C ILE A 70 -24.10 -3.00 -5.50
N LYS A 71 -23.52 -3.98 -4.82
CA LYS A 71 -24.20 -4.73 -3.74
C LYS A 71 -24.57 -3.85 -2.54
N LEU A 72 -23.82 -2.77 -2.31
CA LEU A 72 -24.00 -1.85 -1.17
C LEU A 72 -24.74 -0.56 -1.53
N TYR A 73 -25.15 -0.38 -2.80
CA TYR A 73 -25.59 0.88 -3.40
C TYR A 73 -26.41 1.79 -2.48
N ASP A 74 -27.53 1.29 -1.92
CA ASP A 74 -28.45 2.09 -1.10
C ASP A 74 -27.84 2.62 0.22
N ARG A 75 -26.73 2.06 0.67
CA ARG A 75 -26.07 2.40 1.96
C ARG A 75 -24.64 2.89 1.78
N LEU A 76 -24.16 3.01 0.55
CA LEU A 76 -22.79 3.41 0.28
C LEU A 76 -22.65 4.93 0.46
N PRO A 77 -21.81 5.42 1.39
CA PRO A 77 -21.53 6.83 1.52
C PRO A 77 -20.85 7.37 0.25
N LYS A 78 -21.19 8.60 -0.16
CA LYS A 78 -20.63 9.21 -1.39
C LYS A 78 -19.12 9.40 -1.29
N GLU A 79 -18.60 9.56 -0.08
CA GLU A 79 -17.18 9.67 0.23
C GLU A 79 -16.39 8.44 -0.23
N MET A 80 -16.99 7.24 -0.19
CA MET A 80 -16.33 6.03 -0.66
C MET A 80 -16.08 6.05 -2.18
N LEU A 81 -17.02 6.63 -2.95
CA LEU A 81 -16.84 6.83 -4.39
C LEU A 81 -15.70 7.83 -4.66
N ALA A 82 -15.66 8.93 -3.91
CA ALA A 82 -14.61 9.94 -4.05
C ALA A 82 -13.22 9.37 -3.71
N VAL A 83 -13.11 8.55 -2.65
CA VAL A 83 -11.85 7.88 -2.29
C VAL A 83 -11.41 6.91 -3.40
N ARG A 84 -12.35 6.17 -4.00
CA ARG A 84 -12.06 5.26 -5.13
C ARG A 84 -11.52 6.02 -6.35
N GLU A 85 -12.16 7.14 -6.72
CA GLU A 85 -11.70 7.98 -7.82
C GLU A 85 -10.30 8.57 -7.58
N LEU A 86 -10.03 9.00 -6.34
CA LEU A 86 -8.71 9.49 -5.95
C LEU A 86 -7.65 8.39 -6.06
N LEU A 87 -7.96 7.18 -5.57
CA LEU A 87 -7.06 6.03 -5.64
C LEU A 87 -6.74 5.67 -7.09
N LEU A 88 -7.75 5.63 -7.96
CA LEU A 88 -7.58 5.46 -9.40
C LEU A 88 -6.65 6.52 -9.97
N SER A 89 -6.87 7.79 -9.65
CA SER A 89 -6.03 8.89 -10.15
C SER A 89 -4.56 8.73 -9.74
N ASN A 90 -4.30 8.29 -8.50
CA ASN A 90 -2.94 8.06 -8.01
C ASN A 90 -2.26 6.91 -8.77
N ILE A 91 -2.97 5.81 -9.01
CA ILE A 91 -2.46 4.64 -9.74
C ILE A 91 -2.14 5.03 -11.19
N TRP A 92 -3.04 5.76 -11.87
CA TRP A 92 -2.83 6.19 -13.26
C TRP A 92 -1.69 7.19 -13.44
N ARG A 93 -1.38 8.01 -12.43
CA ARG A 93 -0.23 8.94 -12.45
C ARG A 93 1.09 8.25 -12.13
N SER A 94 1.04 7.01 -11.65
CA SER A 94 2.20 6.24 -11.28
C SER A 94 2.74 5.42 -12.47
N PRO A 95 4.00 4.97 -12.41
CA PRO A 95 4.55 4.05 -13.40
C PRO A 95 3.69 2.78 -13.57
N GLU A 96 3.88 2.06 -14.67
CA GLU A 96 3.12 0.81 -14.92
C GLU A 96 3.42 -0.25 -13.87
N HIS A 97 4.68 -0.28 -13.45
CA HIS A 97 5.18 -1.04 -12.33
C HIS A 97 5.89 -0.07 -11.39
N TRP A 98 5.34 0.12 -10.19
CA TRP A 98 5.95 0.91 -9.13
C TRP A 98 6.65 0.00 -8.12
N GLU A 99 7.89 0.35 -7.78
CA GLU A 99 8.68 -0.34 -6.75
C GLU A 99 9.50 0.65 -5.92
N MET A 100 9.77 0.31 -4.65
CA MET A 100 10.49 1.17 -3.70
C MET A 100 11.94 1.48 -4.09
N GLY A 101 12.56 0.69 -4.97
CA GLY A 101 13.96 0.82 -5.35
C GLY A 101 14.26 1.79 -6.51
N VAL A 102 13.30 2.03 -7.41
CA VAL A 102 13.55 2.80 -8.65
C VAL A 102 13.47 4.32 -8.44
N TYR A 103 12.75 4.76 -7.42
CA TYR A 103 12.54 6.19 -7.11
C TYR A 103 13.01 6.60 -5.70
N GLY A 104 13.54 5.65 -4.91
CA GLY A 104 13.88 5.84 -3.49
C GLY A 104 15.34 6.18 -3.19
N TYR A 105 16.24 6.19 -4.20
CA TYR A 105 17.66 6.52 -4.00
C TYR A 105 18.13 7.58 -4.99
N ASN A 106 17.73 8.82 -4.76
CA ASN A 106 18.41 10.02 -5.27
C ASN A 106 18.01 11.21 -4.39
N THR A 107 18.49 11.23 -3.14
CA THR A 107 18.81 12.45 -2.37
C THR A 107 19.70 12.09 -1.19
#